data_AF-A0A914Q274-F1
#
_entry.id   AF-A0A914Q274-F1
#
_cell.length_a   1.000
_cell.length_b   1.000
_cell.length_c   1.000
_cell.angle_alpha   90.00
_cell.angle_beta   90.00
_cell.angle_gamma   90.00
#
_symmetry.space_group_name_H-M   'P 1'
#
loop_
_entity.id
_entity.type
_entity.pdbx_description
1 polymer ?
#
loop_
_entity_poly.entity_id
_entity_poly.type
_entity_poly.pdbx_seq_one_letter_code
_entity_poly.pdbx_strand_id
1 'polypeptide(L)'
;MADKTMESALLRNSNFFTSNIPLISTRSNDDKEVVGIDLGTSRCCAAVNRKNGITTIPLDNTGERLLPSFVSYDEESVKCGKVVFERLRNYSKSTVFDSKRIIGKKFGDIVIDLFWPYGLTEINGKVFIEIRKFNGNNEPLVNGLVSAEEVAADLLKHIKQKSDEFRGKKLTKAVITVPATFDIAQKIATTEAAKNAGWDEIILLPEPIAAAFAYFIDRPILNDSVVLDIDDFDPFQDGMISINRKEFEKMCEPLLNKVRNTLVAALYNSNLNANQINKVLLVGGGSRMPMIKILLQKTFPDSAHSCEENPDEVVAMGAAYYAQSIY
;
A
#
# COMPACT_ATOMS: atom_id res chain seq x y z
N MET A 1 -24.55 -21.29 36.87
CA MET A 1 -24.83 -19.86 36.63
C MET A 1 -23.63 -19.09 36.04
N ALA A 2 -22.66 -19.77 35.43
CA ALA A 2 -21.48 -19.14 34.80
C ALA A 2 -21.46 -19.21 33.25
N ASP A 3 -22.43 -19.90 32.62
CA ASP A 3 -22.43 -20.10 31.16
C ASP A 3 -23.14 -19.00 30.33
N LYS A 4 -24.06 -18.23 30.93
CA LYS A 4 -24.86 -17.26 30.16
C LYS A 4 -24.12 -15.96 29.83
N THR A 5 -22.99 -15.68 30.49
CA THR A 5 -22.22 -14.45 30.29
C THR A 5 -21.23 -14.56 29.13
N MET A 6 -20.65 -15.75 28.89
CA MET A 6 -19.70 -15.98 27.78
C MET A 6 -20.39 -16.05 26.42
N GLU A 7 -21.58 -16.67 26.36
CA GLU A 7 -22.41 -16.74 25.15
C GLU A 7 -22.84 -15.34 24.68
N SER A 8 -23.13 -14.44 25.64
CA SER A 8 -23.50 -13.04 25.35
C SER A 8 -22.33 -12.16 24.88
N ALA A 9 -21.08 -12.57 25.12
CA ALA A 9 -19.88 -11.88 24.64
C ALA A 9 -19.48 -12.35 23.23
N LEU A 10 -19.67 -13.64 22.92
CA LEU A 10 -19.43 -14.21 21.60
C LEU A 10 -20.43 -13.68 20.56
N LEU A 11 -21.71 -13.52 20.94
CA LEU A 11 -22.74 -12.90 20.08
C LEU A 11 -22.54 -11.40 19.83
N ARG A 12 -21.73 -10.69 20.63
CA ARG A 12 -21.40 -9.28 20.38
C ARG A 12 -20.24 -9.10 19.40
N ASN A 13 -19.33 -10.07 19.29
CA ASN A 13 -18.18 -9.99 18.38
C ASN A 13 -18.48 -10.51 16.96
N SER A 14 -19.49 -11.37 16.78
CA SER A 14 -19.93 -11.84 15.46
C SER A 14 -20.72 -10.80 14.65
N ASN A 15 -21.16 -9.71 15.29
CA ASN A 15 -21.90 -8.62 14.64
C ASN A 15 -20.99 -7.51 14.10
N PHE A 16 -19.66 -7.57 14.31
CA PHE A 16 -18.76 -6.53 13.82
C PHE A 16 -18.54 -6.59 12.29
N PHE A 17 -18.76 -7.75 11.67
CA PHE A 17 -18.56 -7.95 10.22
C PHE A 17 -19.85 -8.10 9.41
N THR A 18 -21.01 -8.34 10.04
CA THR A 18 -22.25 -8.69 9.32
C THR A 18 -23.30 -7.58 9.25
N SER A 19 -23.24 -6.55 10.10
CA SER A 19 -24.37 -5.61 10.22
C SER A 19 -24.12 -4.17 9.75
N ASN A 20 -22.99 -3.85 9.11
CA ASN A 20 -22.70 -2.46 8.68
C ASN A 20 -21.97 -2.34 7.33
N ILE A 21 -22.01 -3.34 6.45
CA ILE A 21 -21.73 -3.07 5.03
C ILE A 21 -23.01 -2.40 4.50
N PRO A 22 -22.98 -1.12 4.12
CA PRO A 22 -24.17 -0.45 3.60
C PRO A 22 -24.65 -1.25 2.39
N LEU A 23 -25.92 -1.69 2.39
CA LEU A 23 -26.55 -2.12 1.15
C LEU A 23 -26.33 -0.98 0.15
N ILE A 24 -25.62 -1.26 -0.95
CA ILE A 24 -25.28 -0.27 -1.99
C ILE A 24 -26.58 0.39 -2.41
N SER A 25 -26.81 1.63 -1.93
CA SER A 25 -27.98 2.38 -2.32
C SER A 25 -27.80 2.73 -3.80
N THR A 26 -28.78 2.41 -4.63
CA THR A 26 -28.85 2.74 -6.05
C THR A 26 -29.10 4.24 -6.28
N ARG A 27 -28.49 5.12 -5.48
CA ARG A 27 -28.53 6.56 -5.68
C ARG A 27 -27.60 6.95 -6.83
N SER A 28 -28.07 7.87 -7.65
CA SER A 28 -27.51 8.32 -8.93
C SER A 28 -25.97 8.33 -8.99
N ASN A 29 -25.45 7.56 -9.94
CA ASN A 29 -24.11 6.97 -9.95
C ASN A 29 -23.06 7.81 -10.71
N ASP A 30 -23.10 9.15 -10.61
CA ASP A 30 -22.35 10.00 -11.55
C ASP A 30 -21.29 10.94 -10.99
N ASP A 31 -21.15 11.14 -9.66
CA ASP A 31 -20.25 12.20 -9.19
C ASP A 31 -19.67 12.04 -7.79
N LYS A 32 -19.26 10.83 -7.40
CA LYS A 32 -18.46 10.67 -6.17
C LYS A 32 -17.02 11.10 -6.45
N GLU A 33 -16.67 12.29 -5.96
CA GLU A 33 -15.37 12.98 -6.16
C GLU A 33 -14.25 12.44 -5.27
N VAL A 34 -14.25 11.12 -5.02
CA VAL A 34 -13.34 10.47 -4.09
C VAL A 34 -12.38 9.58 -4.86
N VAL A 35 -11.09 9.74 -4.57
CA VAL A 35 -10.02 8.90 -5.15
C VAL A 35 -9.64 7.81 -4.16
N GLY A 36 -9.66 6.55 -4.60
CA GLY A 36 -9.01 5.46 -3.89
C GLY A 36 -7.53 5.46 -4.24
N ILE A 37 -6.66 5.59 -3.24
CA ILE A 37 -5.21 5.69 -3.42
C ILE A 37 -4.54 4.56 -2.67
N ASP A 38 -3.79 3.75 -3.40
CA ASP A 38 -2.79 2.88 -2.82
C ASP A 38 -1.45 3.63 -2.72
N LEU A 39 -1.08 4.02 -1.50
CA LEU A 39 0.19 4.68 -1.22
C LEU A 39 1.24 3.63 -0.85
N GLY A 40 1.66 2.79 -1.79
CA GLY A 40 2.58 1.68 -1.53
C GLY A 40 4.05 2.10 -1.31
N THR A 41 4.83 1.21 -0.68
CA THR A 41 6.26 1.45 -0.40
C THR A 41 7.06 1.59 -1.68
N SER A 42 6.85 0.67 -2.63
CA SER A 42 7.59 0.59 -3.89
C SER A 42 6.87 1.27 -5.05
N ARG A 43 5.53 1.16 -5.11
CA ARG A 43 4.69 1.76 -6.14
C ARG A 43 3.39 2.26 -5.52
N CYS A 44 2.88 3.36 -6.05
CA CYS A 44 1.54 3.85 -5.77
C CYS A 44 0.59 3.54 -6.93
N CYS A 45 -0.69 3.40 -6.62
CA CYS A 45 -1.77 3.29 -7.61
C CYS A 45 -2.94 4.19 -7.18
N ALA A 46 -3.77 4.62 -8.12
CA ALA A 46 -4.98 5.36 -7.82
C ALA A 46 -6.14 4.91 -8.69
N ALA A 47 -7.36 4.97 -8.16
CA ALA A 47 -8.59 4.59 -8.84
C ALA A 47 -9.75 5.53 -8.49
N VAL A 48 -10.68 5.66 -9.42
CA VAL A 48 -11.89 6.47 -9.27
C VAL A 48 -13.10 5.74 -9.82
N ASN A 49 -14.27 6.05 -9.28
CA ASN A 49 -15.53 5.60 -9.83
C ASN A 49 -15.91 6.39 -11.09
N ARG A 50 -16.35 5.69 -12.13
CA ARG A 50 -16.95 6.25 -13.35
C ARG A 50 -18.30 5.57 -13.63
N LYS A 51 -19.08 6.12 -14.58
CA LYS A 51 -20.37 5.56 -15.00
C LYS A 51 -20.35 4.05 -15.28
N ASN A 52 -19.21 3.55 -15.78
CA ASN A 52 -19.03 2.15 -16.17
C ASN A 52 -18.28 1.32 -15.11
N GLY A 53 -18.18 1.81 -13.88
CA GLY A 53 -17.47 1.17 -12.77
C GLY A 53 -16.17 1.85 -12.37
N ILE A 54 -15.47 1.25 -11.41
CA ILE A 54 -14.16 1.70 -10.95
C ILE A 54 -13.12 1.54 -12.06
N THR A 55 -12.27 2.54 -12.24
CA THR A 55 -11.10 2.47 -13.12
C THR A 55 -9.89 3.09 -12.46
N THR A 56 -8.72 2.50 -12.68
CA THR A 56 -7.46 3.08 -12.25
C THR A 56 -7.12 4.34 -13.06
N ILE A 57 -6.22 5.17 -12.53
CA ILE A 57 -5.83 6.47 -13.09
C ILE A 57 -4.43 6.35 -13.67
N PRO A 58 -4.18 6.84 -14.90
CA PRO A 58 -2.81 7.03 -15.38
C PRO A 58 -2.07 8.06 -14.53
N LEU A 59 -0.95 7.66 -13.93
CA LEU A 59 -0.14 8.48 -13.04
C LEU A 59 1.07 9.11 -13.73
N ASP A 60 1.22 8.90 -15.04
CA ASP A 60 2.17 9.62 -15.88
C ASP A 60 1.59 9.95 -17.27
N ASN A 61 2.40 10.64 -18.08
CA ASN A 61 1.99 11.08 -19.41
C ASN A 61 2.11 9.96 -20.48
N THR A 62 2.66 8.79 -20.12
CA THR A 62 2.78 7.62 -21.01
C THR A 62 1.62 6.66 -20.86
N GLY A 63 0.77 6.85 -19.85
CA GLY A 63 -0.41 6.02 -19.58
C GLY A 63 -0.19 4.98 -18.47
N GLU A 64 0.96 4.99 -17.79
CA GLU A 64 1.27 4.03 -16.72
C GLU A 64 0.37 4.27 -15.51
N ARG A 65 -0.17 3.18 -14.94
CA ARG A 65 -1.13 3.21 -13.82
C ARG A 65 -0.46 3.00 -12.47
N LEU A 66 0.79 2.56 -12.47
CA LEU A 66 1.62 2.39 -11.29
C LEU A 66 2.70 3.45 -11.30
N LEU A 67 2.76 4.24 -10.23
CA LEU A 67 3.77 5.27 -10.02
C LEU A 67 4.86 4.70 -9.11
N PRO A 68 6.11 4.51 -9.56
CA PRO A 68 7.20 4.21 -8.63
C PRO A 68 7.26 5.21 -7.49
N SER A 69 7.36 4.74 -6.25
CA SER A 69 7.39 5.58 -5.04
C SER A 69 8.76 6.23 -4.82
N PHE A 70 9.25 6.90 -5.87
CA PHE A 70 10.53 7.59 -5.95
C PHE A 70 10.27 9.09 -6.08
N VAL A 71 10.96 9.89 -5.27
CA VAL A 71 10.88 11.35 -5.30
C VAL A 71 12.30 11.91 -5.41
N SER A 72 12.52 12.84 -6.35
CA SER A 72 13.80 13.54 -6.51
C SER A 72 13.66 15.02 -6.21
N TYR A 73 14.64 15.53 -5.47
CA TYR A 73 14.79 16.92 -5.05
C TYR A 73 15.97 17.63 -5.72
N ASP A 74 16.41 17.12 -6.87
CA ASP A 74 17.62 17.58 -7.57
C ASP A 74 17.47 18.94 -8.25
N GLU A 75 16.27 19.24 -8.74
CA GLU A 75 15.99 20.42 -9.56
C GLU A 75 15.17 21.47 -8.78
N GLU A 76 14.87 22.60 -9.40
CA GLU A 76 13.97 23.62 -8.83
C GLU A 76 12.56 23.07 -8.55
N SER A 77 12.17 21.98 -9.21
CA SER A 77 10.88 21.32 -9.03
C SER A 77 11.05 19.86 -8.60
N VAL A 78 10.18 19.44 -7.67
CA VAL A 78 10.11 18.05 -7.20
C VAL A 78 9.58 17.16 -8.32
N LYS A 79 10.27 16.03 -8.56
CA LYS A 79 9.85 15.03 -9.55
C LYS A 79 9.50 13.71 -8.85
N CYS A 80 8.47 13.03 -9.35
CA CYS A 80 8.03 11.74 -8.82
C CYS A 80 7.98 10.66 -9.91
N GLY A 81 8.13 9.40 -9.52
CA GLY A 81 7.77 8.27 -10.38
C GLY A 81 8.85 7.80 -11.35
N LYS A 82 8.39 7.30 -12.50
CA LYS A 82 9.19 6.63 -13.53
C LYS A 82 10.36 7.48 -14.02
N VAL A 83 10.15 8.79 -14.18
CA VAL A 83 11.21 9.72 -14.60
C VAL A 83 12.39 9.77 -13.63
N VAL A 84 12.12 9.58 -12.33
CA VAL A 84 13.16 9.51 -11.30
C VAL A 84 13.79 8.12 -11.28
N PHE A 85 12.96 7.07 -11.28
CA PHE A 85 13.38 5.68 -11.24
C PHE A 85 14.34 5.32 -12.39
N GLU A 86 13.99 5.65 -13.63
CA GLU A 86 14.83 5.35 -14.82
C GLU A 86 16.15 6.12 -14.85
N ARG A 87 16.24 7.20 -14.06
CA ARG A 87 17.41 8.08 -13.96
C ARG A 87 18.08 8.00 -12.60
N LEU A 88 17.89 6.91 -11.85
CA LEU A 88 18.49 6.73 -10.52
C LEU A 88 20.01 6.94 -10.50
N ARG A 89 20.71 6.54 -11.58
CA ARG A 89 22.15 6.78 -11.72
C ARG A 89 22.51 8.27 -11.75
N ASN A 90 21.62 9.11 -12.27
CA ASN A 90 21.82 10.56 -12.35
C ASN A 90 21.39 11.26 -11.05
N TYR A 91 20.37 10.74 -10.35
CA TYR A 91 19.73 11.41 -9.21
C TYR A 91 20.06 10.81 -7.83
N SER A 92 21.02 9.87 -7.75
CA SER A 92 21.12 8.95 -6.60
C SER A 92 21.08 9.62 -5.22
N LYS A 93 21.79 10.74 -5.01
CA LYS A 93 21.89 11.40 -3.69
C LYS A 93 20.81 12.45 -3.39
N SER A 94 20.01 12.83 -4.38
CA SER A 94 18.85 13.73 -4.25
C SER A 94 17.51 12.97 -4.30
N THR A 95 17.56 11.64 -4.45
CA THR A 95 16.39 10.78 -4.57
C THR A 95 16.07 10.06 -3.27
N VAL A 96 14.80 10.03 -2.94
CA VAL A 96 14.24 9.28 -1.83
C VAL A 96 13.24 8.25 -2.36
N PHE A 97 13.35 7.01 -1.90
CA PHE A 97 12.39 5.92 -2.07
C PHE A 97 12.26 5.20 -0.72
N ASP A 98 11.34 4.26 -0.56
CA ASP A 98 11.15 3.51 0.69
C ASP A 98 10.78 4.38 1.93
N SER A 99 10.38 5.63 1.71
CA SER A 99 10.01 6.56 2.80
C SER A 99 8.85 6.04 3.66
N LYS A 100 7.99 5.16 3.12
CA LYS A 100 6.92 4.48 3.88
C LYS A 100 7.48 3.55 4.97
N ARG A 101 8.72 3.10 4.86
CA ARG A 101 9.42 2.34 5.93
C ARG A 101 9.86 3.23 7.09
N ILE A 102 9.90 4.55 6.90
CA ILE A 102 10.39 5.59 7.83
C ILE A 102 9.22 6.39 8.44
N ILE A 103 8.17 6.66 7.66
CA ILE A 103 7.06 7.54 8.06
C ILE A 103 6.48 7.20 9.44
N GLY A 104 6.36 8.21 10.30
CA GLY A 104 5.82 8.10 11.66
C GLY A 104 6.62 7.25 12.65
N LYS A 105 7.81 6.73 12.27
CA LYS A 105 8.65 5.93 13.17
C LYS A 105 9.65 6.77 13.95
N LYS A 106 10.08 6.25 15.09
CA LYS A 106 11.25 6.73 15.82
C LYS A 106 12.52 6.19 15.19
N PHE A 107 13.63 6.90 15.35
CA PHE A 107 14.91 6.53 14.75
C PHE A 107 15.33 5.09 15.11
N GLY A 108 15.17 4.70 16.38
CA GLY A 108 15.54 3.36 16.86
C GLY A 108 14.70 2.20 16.32
N ASP A 109 13.53 2.47 15.75
CA ASP A 109 12.63 1.46 15.18
C ASP A 109 12.84 1.27 13.66
N ILE A 110 13.75 2.04 13.07
CA ILE A 110 14.05 2.00 11.64
C ILE A 110 15.21 1.04 11.39
N VAL A 111 14.95 0.01 10.60
CA VAL A 111 16.00 -0.83 10.03
C VAL A 111 16.57 -0.10 8.83
N ILE A 112 17.79 0.41 8.96
CA ILE A 112 18.49 1.11 7.88
C ILE A 112 18.84 0.11 6.79
N ASP A 113 18.39 0.39 5.57
CA ASP A 113 18.75 -0.38 4.40
C ASP A 113 20.10 0.11 3.84
N LEU A 114 21.02 -0.82 3.57
CA LEU A 114 22.32 -0.51 2.97
C LEU A 114 22.20 -0.02 1.51
N PHE A 115 21.05 -0.23 0.87
CA PHE A 115 20.76 0.23 -0.48
C PHE A 115 20.21 1.65 -0.54
N TRP A 116 19.85 2.26 0.60
CA TRP A 116 19.44 3.66 0.62
C TRP A 116 20.62 4.58 0.27
N PRO A 117 20.49 5.47 -0.72
CA PRO A 117 21.55 6.40 -1.10
C PRO A 117 21.61 7.64 -0.18
N TYR A 118 20.80 7.67 0.88
CA TYR A 118 20.60 8.77 1.80
C TYR A 118 20.85 8.33 3.25
N GLY A 119 21.23 9.29 4.08
CA GLY A 119 21.35 9.11 5.53
C GLY A 119 20.03 9.44 6.23
N LEU A 120 19.94 9.07 7.51
CA LEU A 120 18.88 9.51 8.41
C LEU A 120 19.49 10.30 9.57
N THR A 121 18.79 11.34 10.00
CA THR A 121 19.11 12.11 11.20
C THR A 121 17.87 12.32 12.05
N GLU A 122 18.04 12.55 13.33
CA GLU A 122 16.94 12.81 14.27
C GLU A 122 17.05 14.22 14.84
N ILE A 123 15.99 15.01 14.70
CA ILE A 123 15.91 16.36 15.23
C ILE A 123 14.62 16.45 16.05
N ASN A 124 14.78 16.75 17.34
CA ASN A 124 13.66 16.89 18.29
C ASN A 124 12.69 15.68 18.29
N GLY A 125 13.22 14.45 18.17
CA GLY A 125 12.41 13.23 18.17
C GLY A 125 11.80 12.86 16.81
N LYS A 126 11.99 13.67 15.77
CA LYS A 126 11.52 13.40 14.42
C LYS A 126 12.68 12.98 13.51
N VAL A 127 12.46 11.93 12.72
CA VAL A 127 13.44 11.44 11.75
C VAL A 127 13.35 12.23 10.45
N PHE A 128 14.51 12.65 9.95
CA PHE A 128 14.69 13.33 8.68
C PHE A 128 15.62 12.52 7.79
N ILE A 129 15.37 12.61 6.49
CA ILE A 129 16.15 12.01 5.41
C ILE A 129 17.12 13.07 4.89
N GLU A 130 18.39 12.73 4.88
CA GLU A 130 19.47 13.61 4.43
C GLU A 130 19.61 13.51 2.90
N ILE A 131 19.17 14.55 2.20
CA ILE A 131 19.27 14.66 0.75
C ILE A 131 20.38 15.64 0.36
N ARG A 132 21.06 15.40 -0.76
CA ARG A 132 22.02 16.36 -1.32
C ARG A 132 21.41 17.03 -2.53
N LYS A 133 21.23 18.35 -2.48
CA LYS A 133 20.81 19.11 -3.66
C LYS A 133 22.02 19.45 -4.52
N PHE A 134 21.88 19.33 -5.84
CA PHE A 134 22.91 19.73 -6.79
C PHE A 134 22.43 20.96 -7.58
N ASN A 135 23.35 21.81 -8.02
CA ASN A 135 23.02 22.84 -9.01
C ASN A 135 22.97 22.23 -10.42
N GLY A 136 22.54 23.01 -11.41
CA GLY A 136 22.55 22.61 -12.82
C GLY A 136 23.93 22.25 -13.41
N ASN A 137 25.01 22.42 -12.65
CA ASN A 137 26.39 22.03 -12.99
C ASN A 137 26.89 20.82 -12.18
N ASN A 138 26.01 20.10 -11.48
CA ASN A 138 26.34 18.95 -10.62
C ASN A 138 27.19 19.27 -9.37
N GLU A 139 27.24 20.53 -8.94
CA GLU A 139 27.90 20.91 -7.69
C GLU A 139 26.92 20.84 -6.52
N PRO A 140 27.31 20.29 -5.35
CA PRO A 140 26.44 20.22 -4.18
C PRO A 140 26.14 21.63 -3.65
N LEU A 141 24.85 21.98 -3.59
CA LEU A 141 24.39 23.28 -3.09
C LEU A 141 24.31 23.29 -1.56
N VAL A 142 23.52 22.39 -0.96
CA VAL A 142 23.31 22.26 0.50
C VAL A 142 22.83 20.82 0.81
N ASN A 143 23.19 20.29 1.99
CA ASN A 143 22.49 19.14 2.57
C ASN A 143 21.08 19.58 2.98
N GLY A 144 20.06 19.07 2.29
CA GLY A 144 18.66 19.26 2.67
C GLY A 144 18.22 18.18 3.66
N LEU A 145 17.25 18.54 4.49
CA LEU A 145 16.50 17.58 5.29
C LEU A 145 15.09 17.53 4.74
N VAL A 146 14.62 16.33 4.46
CA VAL A 146 13.22 16.08 4.09
C VAL A 146 12.67 15.00 4.99
N SER A 147 11.47 15.18 5.51
CA SER A 147 10.81 14.18 6.31
C SER A 147 10.07 13.16 5.43
N ALA A 148 9.84 11.95 5.96
CA ALA A 148 9.09 10.93 5.21
C ALA A 148 7.64 11.38 4.92
N GLU A 149 7.06 12.25 5.76
CA GLU A 149 5.75 12.86 5.51
C GLU A 149 5.78 13.82 4.31
N GLU A 150 6.87 14.59 4.14
CA GLU A 150 7.03 15.46 2.97
C GLU A 150 7.17 14.64 1.69
N VAL A 151 7.95 13.55 1.72
CA VAL A 151 8.07 12.62 0.58
C VAL A 151 6.71 12.01 0.22
N ALA A 152 5.95 11.56 1.22
CA ALA A 152 4.60 11.05 1.00
C ALA A 152 3.65 12.14 0.47
N ALA A 153 3.77 13.38 0.96
CA ALA A 153 2.98 14.51 0.48
C ALA A 153 3.29 14.82 -1.00
N ASP A 154 4.56 14.78 -1.41
CA ASP A 154 4.96 15.00 -2.80
C ASP A 154 4.39 13.92 -3.73
N LEU A 155 4.45 12.64 -3.34
CA LEU A 155 3.80 11.54 -4.07
C LEU A 155 2.29 11.75 -4.16
N LEU A 156 1.62 12.06 -3.04
CA LEU A 156 0.18 12.29 -3.00
C LEU A 156 -0.25 13.52 -3.80
N LYS A 157 0.59 14.55 -3.87
CA LYS A 157 0.37 15.76 -4.69
C LYS A 157 0.47 15.44 -6.17
N HIS A 158 1.44 14.62 -6.57
CA HIS A 158 1.54 14.12 -7.95
C HIS A 158 0.32 13.28 -8.33
N ILE A 159 -0.10 12.35 -7.46
CA ILE A 159 -1.31 11.54 -7.65
C ILE A 159 -2.56 12.42 -7.76
N LYS A 160 -2.68 13.44 -6.89
CA LYS A 160 -3.77 14.41 -6.94
C LYS A 160 -3.81 15.15 -8.27
N GLN A 161 -2.68 15.67 -8.72
CA GLN A 161 -2.58 16.37 -10.00
C GLN A 161 -3.06 15.46 -11.15
N LYS A 162 -2.58 14.21 -11.21
CA LYS A 162 -2.98 13.26 -12.25
C LYS A 162 -4.45 12.87 -12.15
N SER A 163 -4.98 12.79 -10.94
CA SER A 163 -6.41 12.53 -10.69
C SER A 163 -7.28 13.70 -11.13
N ASP A 164 -6.88 14.94 -10.85
CA ASP A 164 -7.57 16.15 -11.29
C ASP A 164 -7.59 16.23 -12.82
N GLU A 165 -6.44 16.00 -13.48
CA GLU A 165 -6.30 15.94 -14.94
C GLU A 165 -7.23 14.86 -15.54
N PHE A 166 -7.22 13.66 -14.96
CA PHE A 166 -8.05 12.54 -15.44
C PHE A 166 -9.55 12.75 -15.25
N ARG A 167 -9.96 13.54 -14.24
CA ARG A 167 -11.36 13.90 -13.99
C ARG A 167 -11.79 15.19 -14.68
N GLY A 168 -10.84 16.03 -15.11
CA GLY A 168 -11.11 17.36 -15.66
C GLY A 168 -11.63 18.36 -14.61
N LYS A 169 -11.48 18.08 -13.31
CA LYS A 169 -11.90 18.95 -12.20
C LYS A 169 -11.04 18.71 -10.97
N LYS A 170 -11.07 19.66 -10.03
CA LYS A 170 -10.39 19.53 -8.73
C LYS A 170 -11.12 18.55 -7.83
N LEU A 171 -10.41 17.51 -7.39
CA LEU A 171 -10.89 16.55 -6.40
C LEU A 171 -10.35 16.96 -5.04
N THR A 172 -11.08 16.72 -3.96
CA THR A 172 -10.64 17.09 -2.60
C THR A 172 -10.68 15.93 -1.61
N LYS A 173 -11.29 14.80 -1.98
CA LYS A 173 -11.51 13.67 -1.09
C LYS A 173 -10.70 12.45 -1.51
N ALA A 174 -10.11 11.75 -0.54
CA ALA A 174 -9.37 10.52 -0.79
C ALA A 174 -9.64 9.44 0.27
N VAL A 175 -9.70 8.20 -0.20
CA VAL A 175 -9.49 7.02 0.65
C VAL A 175 -8.07 6.55 0.38
N ILE A 176 -7.19 6.59 1.38
CA ILE A 176 -5.77 6.24 1.26
C ILE A 176 -5.52 4.93 2.00
N THR A 177 -4.88 3.97 1.35
CA THR A 177 -4.56 2.70 2.01
C THR A 177 -3.30 2.80 2.87
N VAL A 178 -3.30 2.03 3.96
CA VAL A 178 -2.17 1.88 4.87
C VAL A 178 -2.01 0.42 5.28
N PRO A 179 -0.80 -0.04 5.64
CA PRO A 179 -0.60 -1.40 6.15
C PRO A 179 -1.45 -1.64 7.39
N ALA A 180 -2.01 -2.84 7.54
CA ALA A 180 -2.81 -3.20 8.71
C ALA A 180 -2.02 -3.10 10.03
N THR A 181 -0.70 -3.19 9.95
CA THR A 181 0.24 -3.09 11.07
C THR A 181 0.65 -1.65 11.43
N PHE A 182 0.27 -0.65 10.64
CA PHE A 182 0.58 0.76 10.96
C PHE A 182 0.01 1.16 12.31
N ASP A 183 0.87 1.74 13.15
CA ASP A 183 0.47 2.29 14.43
C ASP A 183 -0.23 3.66 14.29
N ILE A 184 -0.59 4.26 15.42
CA ILE A 184 -1.28 5.56 15.46
C ILE A 184 -0.38 6.68 14.90
N ALA A 185 0.91 6.69 15.21
CA ALA A 185 1.84 7.72 14.77
C ALA A 185 2.02 7.68 13.24
N GLN A 186 2.16 6.49 12.67
CA GLN A 186 2.24 6.30 11.22
C GLN A 186 0.96 6.73 10.51
N LYS A 187 -0.23 6.40 11.06
CA LYS A 187 -1.52 6.84 10.52
C LYS A 187 -1.70 8.37 10.56
N ILE A 188 -1.28 9.01 11.65
CA ILE A 188 -1.29 10.48 11.76
C ILE A 188 -0.37 11.09 10.71
N ALA A 189 0.87 10.59 10.62
CA ALA A 189 1.86 11.05 9.65
C ALA A 189 1.38 10.93 8.19
N THR A 190 0.75 9.81 7.82
CA THR A 190 0.12 9.66 6.49
C THR A 190 -1.02 10.64 6.26
N THR A 191 -1.85 10.91 7.28
CA THR A 191 -2.95 11.87 7.19
C THR A 191 -2.44 13.30 7.02
N GLU A 192 -1.37 13.67 7.73
CA GLU A 192 -0.72 14.98 7.60
C GLU A 192 -0.10 15.16 6.21
N ALA A 193 0.59 14.13 5.69
CA ALA A 193 1.10 14.13 4.33
C ALA A 193 -0.01 14.36 3.28
N ALA A 194 -1.15 13.70 3.46
CA ALA A 194 -2.31 13.88 2.57
C ALA A 194 -2.90 15.29 2.63
N LYS A 195 -3.01 15.88 3.83
CA LYS A 195 -3.44 17.28 3.98
C LYS A 195 -2.47 18.24 3.31
N ASN A 196 -1.16 18.04 3.48
CA ASN A 196 -0.12 18.85 2.84
C ASN A 196 -0.13 18.71 1.31
N ALA A 197 -0.58 17.57 0.79
CA ALA A 197 -0.80 17.35 -0.64
C ALA A 197 -2.08 18.03 -1.18
N GLY A 198 -2.91 18.62 -0.31
CA GLY A 198 -4.15 19.32 -0.67
C GLY A 198 -5.38 18.42 -0.70
N TRP A 199 -5.40 17.30 0.02
CA TRP A 199 -6.62 16.53 0.28
C TRP A 199 -7.31 17.07 1.54
N ASP A 200 -8.62 17.33 1.46
CA ASP A 200 -9.39 17.95 2.55
C ASP A 200 -10.06 16.88 3.42
N GLU A 201 -10.67 15.88 2.79
CA GLU A 201 -11.35 14.77 3.44
C GLU A 201 -10.58 13.47 3.18
N ILE A 202 -9.96 12.93 4.23
CA ILE A 202 -9.12 11.73 4.15
C ILE A 202 -9.73 10.63 5.01
N ILE A 203 -9.85 9.45 4.42
CA ILE A 203 -10.19 8.23 5.13
C ILE A 203 -9.04 7.24 4.93
N LEU A 204 -8.51 6.70 6.03
CA LEU A 204 -7.53 5.63 5.96
C LEU A 204 -8.22 4.27 5.91
N LEU A 205 -7.78 3.40 5.00
CA LEU A 205 -8.30 2.06 4.83
C LEU A 205 -7.15 1.04 4.93
N PRO A 206 -7.24 -0.02 5.75
CA PRO A 206 -6.22 -1.05 5.73
C PRO A 206 -6.13 -1.71 4.35
N GLU A 207 -4.92 -1.87 3.80
CA GLU A 207 -4.65 -2.54 2.51
C GLU A 207 -5.37 -3.89 2.34
N PRO A 208 -5.30 -4.84 3.29
CA PRO A 208 -6.02 -6.11 3.14
C PRO A 208 -7.54 -5.96 3.15
N ILE A 209 -8.08 -4.90 3.78
CA ILE A 209 -9.52 -4.61 3.74
C ILE A 209 -9.89 -4.02 2.39
N ALA A 210 -9.07 -3.12 1.82
CA ALA A 210 -9.28 -2.60 0.48
C ALA A 210 -9.30 -3.74 -0.56
N ALA A 211 -8.30 -4.62 -0.51
CA ALA A 211 -8.23 -5.82 -1.33
C ALA A 211 -9.50 -6.68 -1.23
N ALA A 212 -10.01 -6.90 -0.01
CA ALA A 212 -11.27 -7.61 0.20
C ALA A 212 -12.45 -6.92 -0.48
N PHE A 213 -12.54 -5.58 -0.36
CA PHE A 213 -13.61 -4.80 -0.98
C PHE A 213 -13.63 -4.94 -2.50
N ALA A 214 -12.48 -4.82 -3.17
CA ALA A 214 -12.39 -5.01 -4.62
C ALA A 214 -12.92 -6.40 -5.03
N TYR A 215 -12.54 -7.41 -4.26
CA TYR A 215 -12.89 -8.78 -4.56
C TYR A 215 -14.38 -9.10 -4.36
N PHE A 216 -14.97 -8.65 -3.25
CA PHE A 216 -16.29 -9.09 -2.82
C PHE A 216 -17.44 -8.19 -3.31
N ILE A 217 -17.18 -7.03 -3.92
CA ILE A 217 -18.24 -6.07 -4.27
C ILE A 217 -19.34 -6.66 -5.16
N ASP A 218 -18.98 -7.54 -6.10
CA ASP A 218 -19.92 -8.21 -7.03
C ASP A 218 -19.97 -9.74 -6.81
N ARG A 219 -19.50 -10.22 -5.65
CA ARG A 219 -19.38 -11.65 -5.34
C ARG A 219 -20.05 -11.94 -4.00
N PRO A 220 -20.80 -13.05 -3.86
CA PRO A 220 -21.32 -13.43 -2.57
C PRO A 220 -20.16 -13.59 -1.57
N ILE A 221 -20.30 -12.95 -0.41
CA ILE A 221 -19.38 -13.16 0.71
C ILE A 221 -19.55 -14.61 1.14
N LEU A 222 -18.56 -15.43 0.86
CA LEU A 222 -18.47 -16.76 1.43
C LEU A 222 -18.03 -16.59 2.90
N ASN A 223 -18.67 -17.32 3.81
CA ASN A 223 -18.25 -17.35 5.21
C ASN A 223 -16.75 -17.71 5.27
N ASP A 224 -15.99 -17.08 6.16
CA ASP A 224 -14.56 -17.35 6.44
C ASP A 224 -13.57 -17.19 5.26
N SER A 225 -13.09 -15.96 5.06
CA SER A 225 -12.07 -15.60 4.04
C SER A 225 -10.83 -14.95 4.66
N VAL A 226 -9.62 -15.31 4.19
CA VAL A 226 -8.35 -14.70 4.61
C VAL A 226 -7.78 -13.87 3.46
N VAL A 227 -7.45 -12.61 3.74
CA VAL A 227 -6.68 -11.77 2.82
C VAL A 227 -5.22 -11.82 3.21
N LEU A 228 -4.37 -12.20 2.26
CA LEU A 228 -2.93 -12.19 2.46
C LEU A 228 -2.31 -11.10 1.58
N ASP A 229 -1.75 -10.12 2.26
CA ASP A 229 -1.04 -9.01 1.66
C ASP A 229 0.48 -9.26 1.74
N ILE A 230 1.14 -9.35 0.58
CA ILE A 230 2.59 -9.60 0.49
C ILE A 230 3.20 -8.54 -0.41
N ASP A 231 3.55 -7.44 0.22
CA ASP A 231 4.35 -6.37 -0.36
C ASP A 231 5.83 -6.47 -0.01
N ASP A 232 6.65 -5.83 -0.84
CA ASP A 232 8.10 -5.63 -0.65
C ASP A 232 8.98 -6.89 -0.64
N PHE A 233 9.15 -7.52 -1.81
CA PHE A 233 10.35 -8.31 -2.12
C PHE A 233 11.26 -7.48 -3.03
N ASP A 234 12.32 -6.90 -2.46
CA ASP A 234 13.24 -6.00 -3.16
C ASP A 234 14.33 -6.79 -3.92
N PRO A 235 14.50 -6.59 -5.25
CA PRO A 235 15.64 -7.10 -6.00
C PRO A 235 16.33 -5.96 -6.78
N PHE A 236 17.00 -5.01 -6.12
CA PHE A 236 17.84 -4.03 -6.81
C PHE A 236 19.35 -4.29 -6.62
N GLN A 237 19.97 -4.93 -7.63
CA GLN A 237 21.39 -4.74 -7.92
C GLN A 237 21.67 -4.87 -9.42
N ASP A 238 22.32 -3.85 -10.00
CA ASP A 238 22.95 -3.95 -11.31
C ASP A 238 24.32 -4.62 -11.15
N GLY A 239 24.29 -5.94 -11.26
CA GLY A 239 25.43 -6.84 -11.46
C GLY A 239 24.86 -8.17 -11.92
N MET A 240 25.32 -8.73 -13.05
CA MET A 240 24.82 -10.03 -13.52
C MET A 240 25.33 -11.14 -12.58
N ILE A 241 24.64 -11.32 -11.45
CA ILE A 241 24.71 -12.56 -10.67
C ILE A 241 23.57 -13.43 -11.18
N SER A 242 23.91 -14.50 -11.89
CA SER A 242 22.92 -15.51 -12.27
C SER A 242 22.64 -16.40 -11.07
N ILE A 243 21.53 -16.15 -10.38
CA ILE A 243 21.02 -17.00 -9.31
C ILE A 243 19.89 -17.84 -9.91
N ASN A 244 19.95 -19.15 -9.75
CA ASN A 244 18.83 -19.99 -10.19
C ASN A 244 17.68 -19.91 -9.18
N ARG A 245 16.45 -20.25 -9.60
CA ARG A 245 15.26 -20.17 -8.74
C ARG A 245 15.44 -20.89 -7.40
N LYS A 246 16.09 -22.06 -7.40
CA LYS A 246 16.27 -22.87 -6.18
C LYS A 246 17.18 -22.17 -5.17
N GLU A 247 18.24 -21.52 -5.64
CA GLU A 247 19.13 -20.72 -4.80
C GLU A 247 18.41 -19.49 -4.24
N PHE A 248 17.66 -18.78 -5.07
CA PHE A 248 16.84 -17.64 -4.64
C PHE A 248 15.80 -18.05 -3.60
N GLU A 249 15.04 -19.11 -3.85
CA GLU A 249 14.04 -19.64 -2.89
C GLU A 249 14.71 -20.05 -1.57
N LYS A 250 15.90 -20.65 -1.62
CA LYS A 250 16.68 -20.99 -0.42
C LYS A 250 17.11 -19.75 0.36
N MET A 251 17.54 -18.68 -0.32
CA MET A 251 17.87 -17.40 0.33
C MET A 251 16.63 -16.76 0.98
N CYS A 252 15.45 -16.98 0.39
CA CYS A 252 14.18 -16.46 0.87
C CYS A 252 13.52 -17.31 1.97
N GLU A 253 14.04 -18.51 2.28
CA GLU A 253 13.44 -19.43 3.26
C GLU A 253 13.19 -18.79 4.65
N PRO A 254 14.08 -17.95 5.21
CA PRO A 254 13.80 -17.24 6.46
C PRO A 254 12.60 -16.29 6.36
N LEU A 255 12.42 -15.62 5.22
CA LEU A 255 11.27 -14.75 4.96
C LEU A 255 10.00 -15.58 4.77
N LEU A 256 10.09 -16.72 4.06
CA LEU A 256 8.98 -17.65 3.90
C LEU A 256 8.50 -18.22 5.25
N ASN A 257 9.42 -18.49 6.17
CA ASN A 257 9.09 -18.88 7.55
C ASN A 257 8.36 -17.78 8.31
N LYS A 258 8.71 -16.50 8.12
CA LYS A 258 7.94 -15.40 8.69
C LYS A 258 6.51 -15.39 8.17
N VAL A 259 6.30 -15.57 6.86
CA VAL A 259 4.96 -15.67 6.25
C VAL A 259 4.17 -16.82 6.88
N ARG A 260 4.78 -18.01 7.03
CA ARG A 260 4.16 -19.16 7.71
C ARG A 260 3.69 -18.82 9.13
N ASN A 261 4.57 -18.21 9.92
CA ASN A 261 4.26 -17.86 11.31
C ASN A 261 3.13 -16.83 11.39
N THR A 262 3.10 -15.85 10.48
CA THR A 262 2.02 -14.87 10.39
C THR A 262 0.70 -15.53 10.03
N LEU A 263 0.69 -16.48 9.09
CA LEU A 263 -0.53 -17.24 8.74
C LEU A 263 -1.06 -18.04 9.93
N VAL A 264 -0.18 -18.72 10.67
CA VAL A 264 -0.56 -19.46 11.89
C VAL A 264 -1.12 -18.52 12.94
N ALA A 265 -0.48 -17.37 13.17
CA ALA A 265 -0.96 -16.37 14.11
C ALA A 265 -2.32 -15.78 13.69
N ALA A 266 -2.55 -15.55 12.39
CA ALA A 266 -3.82 -15.06 11.87
C ALA A 266 -4.95 -16.08 12.07
N LEU A 267 -4.70 -17.37 11.82
CA LEU A 267 -5.66 -18.44 12.10
C LEU A 267 -5.97 -18.56 13.58
N TYR A 268 -4.94 -18.52 14.42
CA TYR A 268 -5.10 -18.55 15.88
C TYR A 268 -5.94 -17.37 16.39
N ASN A 269 -5.62 -16.14 15.96
CA ASN A 269 -6.33 -14.93 16.38
C ASN A 269 -7.78 -14.86 15.86
N SER A 270 -8.07 -15.50 14.73
CA SER A 270 -9.44 -15.59 14.18
C SER A 270 -10.24 -16.78 14.72
N ASN A 271 -9.62 -17.67 15.51
CA ASN A 271 -10.22 -18.91 16.00
C ASN A 271 -10.74 -19.80 14.84
N LEU A 272 -10.02 -19.82 13.72
CA LEU A 272 -10.33 -20.61 12.53
C LEU A 272 -9.24 -21.65 12.28
N ASN A 273 -9.66 -22.80 11.73
CA ASN A 273 -8.75 -23.80 11.19
C ASN A 273 -8.52 -23.58 9.69
N ALA A 274 -7.39 -24.07 9.17
CA ALA A 274 -7.02 -23.85 7.77
C ALA A 274 -8.04 -24.44 6.77
N ASN A 275 -8.71 -25.54 7.10
CA ASN A 275 -9.77 -26.15 6.28
C ASN A 275 -11.09 -25.35 6.26
N GLN A 276 -11.26 -24.41 7.20
CA GLN A 276 -12.40 -23.51 7.22
C GLN A 276 -12.18 -22.29 6.33
N ILE A 277 -10.96 -22.10 5.81
CA ILE A 277 -10.67 -20.99 4.91
C ILE A 277 -11.16 -21.38 3.51
N ASN A 278 -12.25 -20.75 3.08
CA ASN A 278 -12.81 -21.00 1.76
C ASN A 278 -12.00 -20.32 0.66
N LYS A 279 -11.26 -19.25 1.00
CA LYS A 279 -10.62 -18.39 0.03
C LYS A 279 -9.38 -17.68 0.56
N VAL A 280 -8.36 -17.58 -0.29
CA VAL A 280 -7.20 -16.71 -0.08
C VAL A 280 -7.11 -15.71 -1.22
N LEU A 281 -7.10 -14.43 -0.87
CA LEU A 281 -6.87 -13.34 -1.81
C LEU A 281 -5.39 -12.96 -1.78
N LEU A 282 -4.76 -13.00 -2.96
CA LEU A 282 -3.35 -12.67 -3.15
C LEU A 282 -3.20 -11.24 -3.64
N VAL A 283 -2.59 -10.39 -2.80
CA VAL A 283 -2.36 -8.97 -3.10
C VAL A 283 -0.88 -8.62 -2.95
N GLY A 284 -0.44 -7.63 -3.72
CA GLY A 284 0.94 -7.18 -3.74
C GLY A 284 1.82 -7.95 -4.71
N GLY A 285 2.89 -7.31 -5.19
CA GLY A 285 3.78 -7.88 -6.20
C GLY A 285 4.49 -9.16 -5.73
N GLY A 286 4.78 -9.28 -4.43
CA GLY A 286 5.43 -10.45 -3.83
C GLY A 286 4.59 -11.71 -3.90
N SER A 287 3.26 -11.58 -3.95
CA SER A 287 2.33 -12.71 -4.10
C SER A 287 2.48 -13.47 -5.44
N ARG A 288 3.14 -12.85 -6.43
CA ARG A 288 3.43 -13.46 -7.74
C ARG A 288 4.49 -14.58 -7.64
N MET A 289 5.28 -14.61 -6.56
CA MET A 289 6.35 -15.59 -6.37
C MET A 289 5.80 -17.04 -6.29
N PRO A 290 6.32 -17.99 -7.07
CA PRO A 290 5.86 -19.38 -7.04
C PRO A 290 5.93 -20.03 -5.65
N MET A 291 6.99 -19.77 -4.88
CA MET A 291 7.15 -20.32 -3.53
C MET A 291 6.04 -19.89 -2.55
N ILE A 292 5.49 -18.68 -2.71
CA ILE A 292 4.35 -18.18 -1.93
C ILE A 292 3.09 -18.95 -2.29
N LYS A 293 2.81 -19.12 -3.59
CA LYS A 293 1.65 -19.89 -4.07
C LYS A 293 1.71 -21.34 -3.60
N ILE A 294 2.90 -21.95 -3.62
CA ILE A 294 3.12 -23.31 -3.11
C ILE A 294 2.89 -23.38 -1.60
N LEU A 295 3.39 -22.40 -0.84
CA LEU A 295 3.16 -22.33 0.59
C LEU A 295 1.66 -22.27 0.90
N LEU A 296 0.92 -21.41 0.20
CA LEU A 296 -0.52 -21.26 0.39
C LEU A 296 -1.28 -22.52 0.02
N GLN A 297 -0.95 -23.16 -1.10
CA GLN A 297 -1.57 -24.43 -1.47
C GLN A 297 -1.35 -25.54 -0.45
N LYS A 298 -0.19 -25.55 0.23
CA LYS A 298 0.07 -26.49 1.33
C LYS A 298 -0.67 -26.13 2.61
N THR A 299 -0.87 -24.84 2.86
CA THR A 299 -1.51 -24.34 4.09
C THR A 299 -3.03 -24.45 3.99
N PHE A 300 -3.60 -24.11 2.84
CA PHE A 300 -5.03 -24.03 2.57
C PHE A 300 -5.41 -24.87 1.34
N PRO A 301 -5.30 -26.21 1.42
CA PRO A 301 -5.42 -27.10 0.25
C PRO A 301 -6.81 -27.05 -0.40
N ASP A 302 -7.84 -26.83 0.41
CA ASP A 302 -9.25 -26.82 -0.01
C ASP A 302 -9.76 -25.43 -0.40
N SER A 303 -8.92 -24.40 -0.29
CA SER A 303 -9.31 -23.01 -0.55
C SER A 303 -9.13 -22.62 -2.01
N ALA A 304 -9.99 -21.73 -2.51
CA ALA A 304 -9.77 -21.09 -3.79
C ALA A 304 -8.69 -19.99 -3.65
N HIS A 305 -7.59 -20.12 -4.39
CA HIS A 305 -6.56 -19.09 -4.50
C HIS A 305 -6.88 -18.18 -5.69
N SER A 306 -7.40 -16.98 -5.44
CA SER A 306 -7.76 -16.06 -6.54
C SER A 306 -6.63 -15.09 -6.85
N CYS A 307 -6.23 -15.06 -8.12
CA CYS A 307 -5.33 -14.08 -8.74
C CYS A 307 -6.05 -13.31 -9.87
N GLU A 308 -7.39 -13.27 -9.85
CA GLU A 308 -8.19 -12.81 -10.99
C GLU A 308 -8.08 -11.30 -11.25
N GLU A 309 -7.74 -10.52 -10.23
CA GLU A 309 -7.49 -9.08 -10.37
C GLU A 309 -5.99 -8.80 -10.46
N ASN A 310 -5.61 -7.70 -11.09
CA ASN A 310 -4.21 -7.26 -11.11
C ASN A 310 -3.78 -6.94 -9.65
N PRO A 311 -2.87 -7.72 -9.04
CA PRO A 311 -2.54 -7.58 -7.62
C PRO A 311 -1.89 -6.25 -7.26
N ASP A 312 -1.41 -5.49 -8.27
CA ASP A 312 -0.81 -4.17 -8.08
C ASP A 312 -1.83 -3.01 -8.19
N GLU A 313 -3.06 -3.29 -8.66
CA GLU A 313 -4.14 -2.29 -8.82
C GLU A 313 -5.33 -2.54 -7.88
N VAL A 314 -5.51 -3.79 -7.44
CA VAL A 314 -6.66 -4.24 -6.63
C VAL A 314 -6.85 -3.44 -5.34
N VAL A 315 -5.77 -2.99 -4.72
CA VAL A 315 -5.80 -2.21 -3.46
C VAL A 315 -6.41 -0.82 -3.71
N ALA A 316 -5.95 -0.11 -4.74
CA ALA A 316 -6.50 1.19 -5.11
C ALA A 316 -7.95 1.08 -5.59
N MET A 317 -8.27 0.04 -6.37
CA MET A 317 -9.65 -0.23 -6.81
C MET A 317 -10.55 -0.50 -5.60
N GLY A 318 -10.09 -1.29 -4.65
CA GLY A 318 -10.79 -1.59 -3.41
C GLY A 318 -11.06 -0.38 -2.55
N ALA A 319 -10.08 0.53 -2.44
CA ALA A 319 -10.25 1.82 -1.79
C ALA A 319 -11.32 2.69 -2.49
N ALA A 320 -11.38 2.65 -3.82
CA ALA A 320 -12.39 3.37 -4.59
C ALA A 320 -13.79 2.74 -4.46
N TYR A 321 -13.90 1.41 -4.42
CA TYR A 321 -15.16 0.71 -4.10
C TYR A 321 -15.65 1.03 -2.68
N TYR A 322 -14.74 1.00 -1.70
CA TYR A 322 -15.05 1.40 -0.34
C TYR A 322 -15.56 2.84 -0.29
N ALA A 323 -14.89 3.77 -0.98
CA ALA A 323 -15.34 5.15 -1.12
C ALA A 323 -16.76 5.24 -1.70
N GLN A 324 -17.08 4.44 -2.72
CA GLN A 324 -18.41 4.40 -3.30
C GLN A 324 -19.47 3.92 -2.31
N SER A 325 -19.12 3.08 -1.33
CA SER A 325 -20.09 2.54 -0.36
C SER A 325 -20.46 3.51 0.76
N ILE A 326 -19.57 4.46 1.09
CA ILE A 326 -19.73 5.36 2.25
C ILE A 326 -20.09 6.80 1.89
N TYR A 327 -19.87 7.21 0.62
CA TYR A 327 -20.41 8.44 0.04
C TYR A 327 -21.65 8.14 -0.80
#